data_AF-A0A367YB91-F1
#
_entry.id   AF-A0A367YB91-F1
#
_cell.length_a   1.000
_cell.length_b   1.000
_cell.length_c   1.000
_cell.angle_alpha   90.00
_cell.angle_beta   90.00
_cell.angle_gamma   90.00
#
_symmetry.space_group_name_H-M   'P 1'
#
loop_
_entity.id
_entity.type
_entity.pdbx_description
1 polymer ?
#
loop_
_entity_poly.entity_id
_entity_poly.type
_entity_poly.pdbx_seq_one_letter_code
_entity_poly.pdbx_strand_id
1 'polypeptide(L)'
;MGVIFGRAILKSQQTDARTAAMGDPPYQIQKIMNHKKKKGEVWFQIKYATGSVEWVPRPILQHLIPANYLHYVKQQPDLKGL
;
A
#
# COMPACT_ATOMS: atom_id res chain seq x y z
N MET A 1 9.33 -49.12 32.72
CA MET A 1 10.20 -47.93 32.75
C MET A 1 11.34 -48.16 31.77
N GLY A 2 11.30 -47.51 30.60
CA GLY A 2 12.31 -47.64 29.54
C GLY A 2 11.96 -46.65 28.44
N VAL A 3 12.78 -45.62 28.31
CA VAL A 3 12.47 -44.35 27.65
C VAL A 3 12.89 -44.35 26.18
N ILE A 4 11.91 -43.99 25.34
CA ILE A 4 11.92 -43.13 24.14
C ILE A 4 12.59 -43.63 22.85
N PHE A 5 11.72 -43.66 21.84
CA PHE A 5 11.89 -44.03 20.43
C PHE A 5 12.87 -43.15 19.66
N GLY A 6 13.48 -43.77 18.64
CA GLY A 6 14.50 -43.18 17.78
C GLY A 6 14.01 -42.23 16.69
N ARG A 7 15.01 -41.48 16.19
CA ARG A 7 15.22 -40.93 14.83
C ARG A 7 13.99 -40.43 14.04
N ALA A 8 13.97 -39.11 13.87
CA ALA A 8 13.72 -38.49 12.56
C ALA A 8 14.68 -37.29 12.37
N ILE A 9 15.52 -37.42 11.35
CA ILE A 9 16.28 -36.33 10.72
C ILE A 9 15.28 -35.41 9.99
N LEU A 10 15.69 -34.16 9.78
CA LEU A 10 15.11 -33.20 8.83
C LEU A 10 13.94 -32.34 9.34
N LYS A 11 14.29 -31.18 9.90
CA LYS A 11 13.53 -29.95 9.63
C LYS A 11 14.45 -28.90 9.04
N SER A 12 14.76 -29.12 7.76
CA SER A 12 15.17 -28.08 6.82
C SER A 12 13.97 -27.15 6.58
N GLN A 13 13.69 -26.27 7.53
CA GLN A 13 12.72 -25.16 7.42
C GLN A 13 13.22 -24.14 8.46
N GLN A 14 13.94 -23.06 8.14
CA GLN A 14 13.73 -22.08 7.09
C GLN A 14 15.08 -21.50 6.68
N THR A 15 15.60 -21.99 5.57
CA THR A 15 16.26 -21.12 4.59
C THR A 15 15.18 -20.14 4.13
N ASP A 16 15.09 -18.94 4.70
CA ASP A 16 14.45 -17.78 4.04
C ASP A 16 14.55 -16.43 4.80
N ALA A 17 15.32 -16.33 5.88
CA ALA A 17 15.60 -15.01 6.47
C ALA A 17 16.54 -14.13 5.60
N ARG A 18 16.86 -14.57 4.37
CA ARG A 18 17.61 -13.82 3.36
C ARG A 18 16.76 -13.37 2.16
N THR A 19 15.43 -13.48 2.26
CA THR A 19 14.47 -12.88 1.31
C THR A 19 13.65 -11.76 1.97
N ALA A 20 14.19 -11.10 2.99
CA ALA A 20 13.57 -9.89 3.56
C ALA A 20 14.05 -8.60 2.88
N ALA A 21 14.84 -8.70 1.80
CA ALA A 21 15.45 -7.58 1.09
C ALA A 21 15.03 -7.45 -0.39
N MET A 22 13.94 -8.11 -0.80
CA MET A 22 13.33 -7.96 -2.12
C MET A 22 11.81 -8.14 -1.97
N GLY A 23 11.01 -7.08 -2.02
CA GLY A 23 9.58 -7.29 -2.30
C GLY A 23 8.54 -6.26 -1.89
N ASP A 24 8.85 -5.21 -1.12
CA ASP A 24 7.83 -4.18 -0.88
C ASP A 24 7.91 -3.10 -1.96
N PRO A 25 6.91 -2.95 -2.85
CA PRO A 25 6.88 -1.80 -3.72
C PRO A 25 6.83 -0.56 -2.80
N PRO A 26 7.79 0.38 -2.88
CA PRO A 26 7.86 1.53 -1.99
C PRO A 26 6.68 2.51 -2.15
N TYR A 27 5.68 2.13 -2.94
CA TYR A 27 4.53 2.92 -3.37
C TYR A 27 3.20 2.36 -2.86
N GLN A 28 3.19 1.61 -1.74
CA GLN A 28 1.92 1.19 -1.16
C GLN A 28 1.21 2.41 -0.55
N ILE A 29 0.21 2.93 -1.25
CA ILE A 29 -0.55 4.11 -0.82
C ILE A 29 -1.49 3.68 0.31
N GLN A 30 -1.31 4.26 1.49
CA GLN A 30 -2.13 3.97 2.66
C GLN A 30 -3.50 4.65 2.55
N LYS A 31 -3.53 5.96 2.29
CA LYS A 31 -4.76 6.74 2.16
C LYS A 31 -4.58 8.07 1.48
N ILE A 32 -5.68 8.61 0.94
CA ILE A 32 -5.79 9.99 0.50
C ILE A 32 -6.06 10.85 1.74
N MET A 33 -5.20 11.83 2.00
CA MET A 33 -5.33 12.74 3.13
C MET A 33 -6.17 13.97 2.77
N ASN A 34 -5.85 14.60 1.64
CA ASN A 34 -6.46 15.86 1.24
C ASN A 34 -6.46 15.99 -0.28
N HIS A 35 -7.17 16.99 -0.79
CA HIS A 35 -7.13 17.37 -2.20
C HIS A 35 -7.09 18.89 -2.35
N LYS A 36 -6.62 19.37 -3.49
CA LYS A 36 -6.65 20.78 -3.85
C LYS A 36 -6.84 20.93 -5.34
N LYS A 37 -7.54 22.00 -5.75
CA LYS A 37 -7.65 22.40 -7.15
C LYS A 37 -6.63 23.51 -7.41
N LYS A 38 -5.75 23.33 -8.38
CA LYS A 38 -4.73 24.31 -8.77
C LYS A 38 -4.73 24.45 -10.29
N LYS A 39 -5.01 25.65 -10.81
CA LYS A 39 -5.00 25.97 -12.25
C LYS A 39 -5.88 25.03 -13.12
N GLY A 40 -7.04 24.62 -12.61
CA GLY A 40 -7.94 23.70 -13.31
C GLY A 40 -7.60 22.21 -13.15
N GLU A 41 -6.48 21.87 -12.50
CA GLU A 41 -6.12 20.48 -12.20
C GLU A 41 -6.41 20.14 -10.75
N VAL A 42 -6.81 18.88 -10.50
CA VAL A 42 -7.01 18.36 -9.15
C VAL A 42 -5.81 17.55 -8.72
N TRP A 43 -5.25 17.96 -7.60
CA TRP A 43 -4.11 17.33 -6.95
C TRP A 43 -4.57 16.70 -5.64
N PHE A 44 -4.07 15.52 -5.35
CA PHE A 44 -4.41 14.75 -4.17
C PHE A 44 -3.16 14.53 -3.34
N GLN A 45 -3.28 14.75 -2.05
CA GLN A 45 -2.25 14.44 -1.08
C GLN A 45 -2.43 13.00 -0.63
N ILE A 46 -1.48 12.14 -0.95
CA ILE A 46 -1.46 10.74 -0.54
C ILE A 46 -0.42 10.52 0.54
N LYS A 47 -0.74 9.61 1.46
CA LYS A 47 0.20 9.09 2.43
C LYS A 47 0.56 7.66 2.06
N TYR A 48 1.84 7.39 1.93
CA TYR A 48 2.37 6.05 1.71
C TYR A 48 2.49 5.28 3.03
N ALA A 49 2.52 3.96 2.97
CA ALA A 49 2.73 3.09 4.13
C ALA A 49 4.07 3.37 4.84
N THR A 50 5.08 3.80 4.08
CA THR A 50 6.40 4.23 4.58
C THR A 50 6.34 5.51 5.43
N GLY A 51 5.20 6.21 5.44
CA GLY A 51 5.02 7.49 6.15
C GLY A 51 5.27 8.72 5.28
N SER A 52 5.82 8.57 4.08
CA SER A 52 6.00 9.66 3.13
C SER A 52 4.64 10.23 2.68
N VAL A 53 4.61 11.53 2.42
CA VAL A 53 3.42 12.24 1.95
C VAL A 53 3.77 12.98 0.67
N GLU A 54 2.97 12.79 -0.37
CA GLU A 54 3.22 13.38 -1.68
C GLU A 54 1.93 13.91 -2.32
N TRP A 55 2.09 14.90 -3.20
CA TRP A 55 1.00 15.44 -4.00
C TRP A 55 1.05 14.83 -5.41
N VAL A 56 0.02 14.08 -5.76
CA VAL A 56 -0.13 13.46 -7.08
C VAL A 56 -1.34 14.05 -7.82
N PRO A 57 -1.23 14.28 -9.14
CA PRO A 57 -2.35 14.70 -9.96
C PRO A 57 -3.37 13.56 -10.13
N ARG A 58 -4.64 13.92 -10.32
CA ARG A 58 -5.77 12.98 -10.54
C ARG A 58 -5.45 11.79 -11.46
N PRO A 59 -4.94 11.96 -12.69
CA PRO A 59 -4.76 10.83 -13.62
C PRO A 59 -3.82 9.75 -13.07
N ILE A 60 -2.78 10.15 -12.34
CA ILE A 60 -1.83 9.22 -11.71
C ILE A 60 -2.52 8.49 -10.57
N LEU A 61 -3.23 9.21 -9.70
CA LEU A 61 -3.90 8.61 -8.56
C LEU A 61 -4.98 7.60 -8.98
N GLN A 62 -5.75 7.92 -10.01
CA GLN A 62 -6.80 7.05 -10.55
C GLN A 62 -6.23 5.73 -11.06
N HIS A 63 -5.01 5.74 -11.63
CA HIS A 63 -4.33 4.54 -12.09
C HIS A 63 -3.74 3.72 -10.93
N LEU A 64 -3.18 4.39 -9.92
CA LEU A 64 -2.51 3.72 -8.81
C LEU A 64 -3.48 3.08 -7.80
N ILE A 65 -4.57 3.77 -7.44
CA ILE A 65 -5.54 3.30 -6.43
C ILE A 65 -6.99 3.63 -6.81
N PRO A 66 -7.56 2.98 -7.84
CA PRO A 66 -8.89 3.31 -8.36
C PRO A 66 -10.00 3.13 -7.31
N ALA A 67 -9.94 2.08 -6.49
CA ALA A 67 -10.95 1.82 -5.45
C ALA A 67 -10.95 2.94 -4.38
N ASN A 68 -9.79 3.22 -3.78
CA ASN A 68 -9.68 4.25 -2.74
C ASN A 68 -10.04 5.64 -3.27
N TYR A 69 -9.67 5.94 -4.52
CA TYR A 69 -10.05 7.17 -5.21
C TYR A 69 -11.58 7.32 -5.32
N LEU A 70 -12.28 6.29 -5.81
CA LEU A 70 -13.74 6.34 -5.95
C LEU A 70 -14.45 6.52 -4.61
N HIS A 71 -13.97 5.87 -3.55
CA HIS A 71 -14.51 6.05 -2.20
C HIS A 71 -14.32 7.48 -1.71
N TYR A 72 -13.13 8.06 -1.89
CA TYR A 72 -12.83 9.43 -1.47
C TYR A 72 -13.66 10.47 -2.24
N VAL A 73 -13.75 10.34 -3.57
CA VAL A 73 -14.54 11.26 -4.41
C VAL A 73 -16.04 11.17 -4.10
N LYS A 74 -16.58 9.98 -3.80
CA LYS A 74 -17.98 9.84 -3.39
C LYS A 74 -18.31 10.59 -2.09
N GLN A 75 -17.33 10.76 -1.21
CA GLN A 75 -17.49 11.48 0.05
C GLN A 75 -17.32 13.00 -0.10
N GLN A 76 -16.64 13.47 -1.15
CA GLN A 76 -16.34 14.89 -1.37
C GLN A 76 -17.31 15.50 -2.41
N PRO A 77 -18.30 16.30 -2.00
CA PRO A 77 -19.28 16.88 -2.91
C PRO A 77 -18.66 17.83 -3.94
N ASP A 78 -17.57 18.50 -3.60
CA ASP A 78 -16.76 19.37 -4.46
C ASP A 78 -15.99 18.62 -5.57
N LEU A 79 -15.84 17.29 -5.44
CA LEU A 79 -15.28 16.42 -6.47
C LEU A 79 -16.35 15.62 -7.24
N LYS A 80 -17.61 15.61 -6.78
CA LYS A 80 -18.73 14.97 -7.49
C LYS A 80 -19.02 15.75 -8.78
N GLY A 81 -18.61 15.20 -9.92
CA GLY A 81 -18.85 15.79 -11.25
C GLY A 81 -17.59 16.14 -12.05
N LEU A 82 -16.40 15.84 -11.53
CA LEU A 82 -15.13 15.78 -12.28
C LEU A 82 -14.92 14.43 -12.96
#